data_AF-A0A3A0CZG3-F1
#
_entry.id   AF-A0A3A0CZG3-F1
#
_cell.length_a   1.000
_cell.length_b   1.000
_cell.length_c   1.000
_cell.angle_alpha   90.00
_cell.angle_beta   90.00
_cell.angle_gamma   90.00
#
_symmetry.space_group_name_H-M   'P 1'
#
loop_
_entity.id
_entity.type
_entity.pdbx_description
1 polymer ?
#
loop_
_entity_poly.entity_id
_entity_poly.type
_entity_poly.pdbx_seq_one_letter_code
_entity_poly.pdbx_strand_id
1 'polypeptide(L)'
;MPSKWLASIGRIPWRRIASASWRAFRRTIPRVYALALGALIGYLTFAAVRYLIVSLAIESGPPPQIAALPTRLDAATLSAGRSAFAALDAAEHPRSPLAHYHRLDSWIAPDAYNDCSRSGCHAPLPHARDKELRAFLNMHASSMHCGVCHFDHQPTPLKLAWYDLQSGQARGTPALLDAYGMVLAATAAESRGAERPTPHRTDPSFDQDRANQLGNLLNQAADAAGGSRSLKELARHIAAVRPGSPAMAKLLDAAREELPRHFRGEYGAKLAVVDRDGKLLRGHPNTEQAKRNYLEAVRRAAERIGAGASPSSQAVTTSQAVDVAPRPDTGLSQAERDSLLAAVHPLRRKQPRTCTECHRSDQSLIDFKAIGMPGPRVDALVNPVVFRMIEHIGQGRSFGLPEFMRDNAESRGNQRSNTPTSQPVERLR
;
A
#
# COMPACT_ATOMS: atom_id res chain seq x y z
N MET A 1 -94.77 -21.54 37.46
CA MET A 1 -94.76 -22.60 36.43
C MET A 1 -94.64 -21.89 35.08
N PRO A 2 -93.67 -22.18 34.17
CA PRO A 2 -93.07 -23.49 33.84
C PRO A 2 -91.52 -23.51 33.88
N SER A 3 -90.94 -24.29 34.79
CA SER A 3 -89.49 -24.58 34.87
C SER A 3 -89.08 -25.91 34.21
N LYS A 4 -89.95 -26.49 33.38
CA LYS A 4 -89.69 -27.81 32.76
C LYS A 4 -89.07 -27.76 31.36
N TRP A 5 -89.16 -26.64 30.64
CA TRP A 5 -88.63 -26.52 29.27
C TRP A 5 -87.12 -26.24 29.22
N LEU A 6 -86.59 -25.41 30.13
CA LEU A 6 -85.13 -25.16 30.22
C LEU A 6 -84.33 -26.38 30.74
N ALA A 7 -84.98 -27.32 31.41
CA ALA A 7 -84.33 -28.55 31.90
C ALA A 7 -84.13 -29.61 30.79
N SER A 8 -84.78 -29.48 29.62
CA SER A 8 -84.58 -30.44 28.51
C SER A 8 -83.48 -30.03 27.53
N ILE A 9 -83.05 -28.76 27.53
CA ILE A 9 -81.91 -28.30 26.71
C ILE A 9 -80.56 -28.64 27.39
N GLY A 10 -80.57 -28.88 28.71
CA GLY A 10 -79.39 -29.20 29.51
C GLY A 10 -78.83 -30.63 29.38
N ARG A 11 -79.36 -31.46 28.47
CA ARG A 11 -78.82 -32.81 28.19
C ARG A 11 -78.33 -32.97 26.76
N ILE A 12 -77.93 -31.88 26.11
CA ILE A 12 -76.97 -32.03 25.01
C ILE A 12 -75.72 -32.65 25.67
N PRO A 13 -75.26 -33.82 25.23
CA PRO A 13 -74.15 -34.50 25.86
C PRO A 13 -72.86 -33.73 25.54
N TRP A 14 -72.59 -32.66 26.29
CA TRP A 14 -71.40 -31.82 26.17
C TRP A 14 -70.12 -32.65 26.25
N ARG A 15 -70.14 -33.76 27.00
CA ARG A 15 -69.03 -34.74 27.00
C ARG A 15 -68.81 -35.42 25.64
N ARG A 16 -69.86 -35.69 24.86
CA ARG A 16 -69.74 -36.25 23.51
C ARG A 16 -69.28 -35.20 22.50
N ILE A 17 -69.76 -33.96 22.60
CA ILE A 17 -69.30 -32.85 21.74
C ILE A 17 -67.84 -32.50 22.05
N ALA A 18 -67.48 -32.34 23.33
CA ALA A 18 -66.11 -32.03 23.75
C ALA A 18 -65.13 -33.15 23.37
N SER A 19 -65.50 -34.43 23.50
CA SER A 19 -64.63 -35.54 23.10
C SER A 19 -64.52 -35.73 21.58
N ALA A 20 -65.53 -35.33 20.81
CA ALA A 20 -65.45 -35.26 19.35
C ALA A 20 -64.53 -34.11 18.90
N SER A 21 -64.72 -32.92 19.46
CA SER A 21 -63.88 -31.74 19.17
C SER A 21 -62.43 -31.94 19.59
N TRP A 22 -62.17 -32.58 20.75
CA TRP A 22 -60.81 -32.87 21.20
C TRP A 22 -60.09 -33.89 20.30
N ARG A 23 -60.80 -34.92 19.83
CA ARG A 23 -60.25 -35.89 18.87
C ARG A 23 -59.98 -35.25 17.51
N ALA A 24 -60.86 -34.36 17.05
CA ALA A 24 -60.63 -33.59 15.84
C ALA A 24 -59.40 -32.68 16.00
N PHE A 25 -59.31 -31.92 17.09
CA PHE A 25 -58.19 -31.03 17.40
C PHE A 25 -56.84 -31.76 17.47
N ARG A 26 -56.75 -32.89 18.19
CA ARG A 26 -55.53 -33.71 18.26
C ARG A 26 -55.11 -34.31 16.92
N ARG A 27 -56.05 -34.49 15.99
CA ARG A 27 -55.73 -34.94 14.62
C ARG A 27 -55.35 -33.78 13.69
N THR A 28 -55.92 -32.59 13.91
CA THR A 28 -55.68 -31.41 13.07
C THR A 28 -54.36 -30.72 13.40
N ILE A 29 -53.98 -30.57 14.68
CA ILE A 29 -52.74 -29.87 15.06
C ILE A 29 -51.50 -30.49 14.38
N PRO A 30 -51.24 -31.81 14.42
CA PRO A 30 -50.05 -32.38 13.79
C PRO A 30 -50.02 -32.14 12.28
N ARG A 31 -51.19 -32.09 11.64
CA ARG A 31 -51.30 -31.82 10.19
C ARG A 31 -51.01 -30.36 9.87
N VAL A 32 -51.56 -29.42 10.65
CA VAL A 32 -51.27 -27.99 10.50
C VAL A 32 -49.79 -27.72 10.77
N TYR A 33 -49.23 -28.33 11.82
CA TYR A 33 -47.81 -28.24 12.11
C TYR A 33 -46.94 -28.81 10.99
N ALA A 34 -47.26 -29.99 10.46
CA ALA A 34 -46.54 -30.58 9.34
C ALA A 34 -46.62 -29.72 8.07
N LEU A 35 -47.77 -29.12 7.76
CA LEU A 35 -47.93 -28.20 6.65
C LEU A 35 -47.11 -26.92 6.85
N ALA A 36 -47.14 -26.33 8.04
CA ALA A 36 -46.35 -25.14 8.36
C ALA A 36 -44.85 -25.42 8.27
N LEU A 37 -44.40 -26.56 8.80
CA LEU A 37 -43.01 -26.99 8.72
C LEU A 37 -42.59 -27.26 7.26
N GLY A 38 -43.44 -27.92 6.47
CA GLY A 38 -43.20 -28.14 5.05
C GLY A 38 -43.10 -26.83 4.26
N ALA A 39 -43.97 -25.86 4.53
CA ALA A 39 -43.92 -24.53 3.93
C ALA A 39 -42.63 -23.78 4.30
N LEU A 40 -42.21 -23.85 5.57
CA LEU A 40 -40.96 -23.25 6.03
C LEU A 40 -39.74 -23.87 5.34
N ILE A 41 -39.66 -25.21 5.28
CA ILE A 41 -38.58 -25.93 4.59
C ILE A 41 -38.56 -25.56 3.10
N GLY A 42 -39.73 -25.52 2.46
CA GLY A 42 -39.87 -25.11 1.07
C GLY A 42 -39.37 -23.69 0.82
N TYR A 43 -39.75 -22.74 1.68
CA TYR A 43 -39.29 -21.35 1.60
C TYR A 43 -37.78 -21.23 1.79
N LEU A 44 -37.21 -21.90 2.80
CA LEU A 44 -35.76 -21.88 3.05
C LEU A 44 -34.97 -22.50 1.89
N THR A 45 -35.47 -23.62 1.34
CA THR A 45 -34.89 -24.26 0.15
C THR A 45 -34.94 -23.32 -1.05
N PHE A 46 -36.09 -22.69 -1.29
CA PHE A 46 -36.24 -21.70 -2.36
C PHE A 46 -35.29 -20.51 -2.16
N ALA A 47 -35.17 -19.97 -0.95
CA ALA A 47 -34.27 -18.87 -0.65
C ALA A 47 -32.79 -19.26 -0.87
N ALA A 48 -32.40 -20.46 -0.46
CA ALA A 48 -31.06 -20.99 -0.67
C ALA A 48 -30.75 -21.20 -2.16
N VAL A 49 -31.67 -21.83 -2.91
CA VAL A 49 -31.53 -22.04 -4.36
C VAL A 49 -31.50 -20.70 -5.10
N ARG A 50 -32.38 -19.76 -4.76
CA ARG A 50 -32.38 -18.40 -5.32
C ARG A 50 -31.07 -17.69 -5.02
N TYR A 51 -30.57 -17.76 -3.80
CA TYR A 51 -29.28 -17.18 -3.42
C TYR A 51 -28.14 -17.80 -4.24
N LEU A 52 -28.16 -19.13 -4.44
CA LEU A 52 -27.16 -19.83 -5.23
C LEU A 52 -27.23 -19.45 -6.72
N ILE A 53 -28.44 -19.36 -7.30
CA ILE A 53 -28.62 -18.91 -8.69
C ILE A 53 -28.20 -17.46 -8.84
N VAL A 54 -28.60 -16.56 -7.95
CA VAL A 54 -28.22 -15.15 -8.02
C VAL A 54 -26.71 -14.98 -7.83
N SER A 55 -26.08 -15.74 -6.94
CA SER A 55 -24.62 -15.62 -6.71
C SER A 55 -23.77 -16.29 -7.79
N LEU A 56 -24.27 -17.32 -8.49
CA LEU A 56 -23.53 -18.03 -9.53
C LEU A 56 -23.87 -17.60 -10.96
N ALA A 57 -25.12 -17.26 -11.26
CA ALA A 57 -25.58 -16.98 -12.62
C ALA A 57 -25.66 -15.49 -12.93
N ILE A 58 -25.76 -14.63 -11.91
CA ILE A 58 -25.65 -13.19 -12.09
C ILE A 58 -24.24 -12.84 -11.65
N GLU A 59 -23.35 -12.60 -12.61
CA GLU A 59 -22.11 -11.89 -12.35
C GLU A 59 -22.49 -10.48 -11.88
N SER A 60 -22.78 -10.34 -10.59
CA SER A 60 -22.66 -9.05 -9.93
C SER A 60 -21.20 -8.69 -10.13
N GLY A 61 -20.93 -7.80 -11.08
CA GLY A 61 -19.58 -7.32 -11.36
C GLY A 61 -18.87 -6.94 -10.06
N PRO A 62 -17.55 -6.76 -10.11
CA PRO A 62 -16.79 -6.41 -8.92
C PRO A 62 -17.49 -5.27 -8.17
N PRO A 63 -17.60 -5.34 -6.82
CA PRO A 63 -18.27 -4.33 -6.03
C PRO A 63 -17.86 -2.93 -6.52
N PRO A 64 -18.77 -1.95 -6.60
CA PRO A 64 -18.44 -0.62 -7.14
C PRO A 64 -17.24 0.01 -6.43
N GLN A 65 -16.97 -0.37 -5.18
CA GLN A 65 -15.75 -0.01 -4.45
C GLN A 65 -14.48 -0.45 -5.18
N ILE A 66 -14.43 -1.68 -5.70
CA ILE A 66 -13.30 -2.24 -6.46
C ILE A 66 -13.29 -1.70 -7.89
N ALA A 67 -14.44 -1.60 -8.55
CA ALA A 67 -14.53 -1.13 -9.93
C ALA A 67 -14.19 0.36 -10.09
N ALA A 68 -14.39 1.17 -9.04
CA ALA A 68 -14.05 2.59 -9.01
C ALA A 68 -12.55 2.87 -8.82
N LEU A 69 -11.72 1.85 -8.59
CA LEU A 69 -10.27 2.04 -8.48
C LEU A 69 -9.67 2.34 -9.86
N PRO A 70 -9.01 3.50 -10.06
CA PRO A 70 -8.42 3.84 -11.35
C PRO A 70 -7.32 2.85 -11.72
N THR A 71 -7.44 2.19 -12.86
CA THR A 71 -6.45 1.21 -13.33
C THR A 71 -5.24 1.87 -13.99
N ARG A 72 -5.32 3.18 -14.27
CA ARG A 72 -4.27 3.99 -14.87
C ARG A 72 -3.97 5.20 -14.00
N LEU A 73 -2.68 5.56 -13.97
CA LEU A 73 -2.20 6.80 -13.36
C LEU A 73 -2.35 7.94 -14.37
N ASP A 74 -3.46 8.67 -14.29
CA ASP A 74 -3.69 9.89 -15.06
C ASP A 74 -3.64 11.13 -14.15
N ALA A 75 -3.75 12.33 -14.73
CA ALA A 75 -3.72 13.58 -13.98
C ALA A 75 -4.84 13.70 -12.94
N ALA A 76 -6.01 13.13 -13.20
CA ALA A 76 -7.12 13.11 -12.25
C ALA A 76 -6.79 12.21 -11.04
N THR A 77 -6.22 11.03 -11.29
CA THR A 77 -5.77 10.10 -10.25
C THR A 77 -4.63 10.68 -9.42
N LEU A 78 -3.70 11.40 -10.04
CA LEU A 78 -2.59 12.08 -9.36
C LEU A 78 -3.01 13.31 -8.56
N SER A 79 -4.23 13.83 -8.73
CA SER A 79 -4.77 14.95 -7.95
C SER A 79 -5.78 14.52 -6.89
N ALA A 80 -6.26 13.28 -6.95
CA ALA A 80 -7.17 12.72 -5.96
C ALA A 80 -6.43 12.33 -4.66
N GLY A 81 -7.01 12.67 -3.52
CA GLY A 81 -6.55 12.19 -2.21
C GLY A 81 -6.99 10.75 -1.95
N ARG A 82 -6.38 10.07 -0.97
CA ARG A 82 -6.72 8.69 -0.57
C ARG A 82 -8.22 8.48 -0.36
N SER A 83 -8.87 9.42 0.32
CA SER A 83 -10.30 9.37 0.65
C SER A 83 -11.23 9.41 -0.56
N ALA A 84 -10.73 9.79 -1.74
CA ALA A 84 -11.49 9.70 -2.98
C ALA A 84 -11.70 8.24 -3.43
N PHE A 85 -10.98 7.28 -2.85
CA PHE A 85 -11.01 5.87 -3.22
C PHE A 85 -11.57 5.03 -2.07
N ALA A 86 -12.90 4.91 -1.99
CA ALA A 86 -13.58 4.19 -0.90
C ALA A 86 -13.09 2.74 -0.68
N ALA A 87 -12.59 2.05 -1.72
CA ALA A 87 -11.99 0.73 -1.55
C ALA A 87 -10.68 0.72 -0.74
N LEU A 88 -9.98 1.86 -0.64
CA LEU A 88 -8.80 1.99 0.22
C LEU A 88 -9.15 2.10 1.71
N ASP A 89 -10.42 2.31 2.04
CA ASP A 89 -10.90 2.35 3.42
C ASP A 89 -11.64 1.06 3.82
N ALA A 90 -12.13 0.30 2.83
CA ALA A 90 -12.91 -0.92 3.05
C ALA A 90 -12.06 -2.17 3.36
N ALA A 91 -10.74 -2.13 3.14
CA ALA A 91 -9.84 -3.26 3.38
C ALA A 91 -8.85 -2.92 4.50
N GLU A 92 -8.63 -3.87 5.43
CA GLU A 92 -7.57 -3.76 6.46
C GLU A 92 -6.17 -3.64 5.85
N HIS A 93 -6.00 -4.13 4.61
CA HIS A 93 -4.79 -4.00 3.79
C HIS A 93 -5.15 -3.46 2.40
N PRO A 94 -5.42 -2.16 2.29
CA PRO A 94 -5.90 -1.57 1.06
C PRO A 94 -4.80 -1.55 0.01
N ARG A 95 -5.03 -2.23 -1.10
CA ARG A 95 -4.10 -2.24 -2.24
C ARG A 95 -4.30 -0.96 -3.05
N SER A 96 -3.29 -0.11 -3.10
CA SER A 96 -3.34 1.09 -3.95
C SER A 96 -3.31 0.71 -5.44
N PRO A 97 -4.22 1.22 -6.28
CA PRO A 97 -4.26 0.89 -7.69
C PRO A 97 -3.25 1.76 -8.45
N LEU A 98 -2.00 1.31 -8.58
CA LEU A 98 -0.96 2.04 -9.31
C LEU A 98 -0.44 1.28 -10.53
N ALA A 99 -1.34 0.52 -11.18
CA ALA A 99 -1.14 -0.45 -12.26
C ALA A 99 -0.82 -1.89 -11.78
N HIS A 100 -1.15 -2.87 -12.65
CA HIS A 100 -1.14 -4.32 -12.38
C HIS A 100 0.19 -4.87 -11.80
N TYR A 101 1.28 -4.11 -11.93
CA TYR A 101 2.64 -4.47 -11.54
C TYR A 101 3.15 -3.81 -10.25
N HIS A 102 2.38 -2.88 -9.65
CA HIS A 102 2.82 -2.09 -8.50
C HIS A 102 1.89 -2.29 -7.30
N ARG A 103 1.64 -3.55 -6.94
CA ARG A 103 0.84 -3.89 -5.76
C ARG A 103 1.56 -3.37 -4.51
N LEU A 104 0.98 -2.34 -3.91
CA LEU A 104 1.46 -1.75 -2.66
C LEU A 104 0.36 -1.89 -1.64
N ASP A 105 0.74 -2.32 -0.44
CA ASP A 105 -0.19 -2.52 0.68
C ASP A 105 -0.67 -1.19 1.30
N SER A 106 -0.12 -0.06 0.82
CA SER A 106 -0.43 1.27 1.32
C SER A 106 -0.49 2.32 0.21
N TRP A 107 -0.99 3.49 0.58
CA TRP A 107 -1.15 4.66 -0.27
C TRP A 107 0.21 5.27 -0.63
N ILE A 108 0.43 5.56 -1.91
CA ILE A 108 1.52 6.45 -2.36
C ILE A 108 0.90 7.80 -2.66
N ALA A 109 1.38 8.83 -1.95
CA ALA A 109 1.02 10.20 -2.27
C ALA A 109 1.57 10.56 -3.66
N PRO A 110 0.72 11.03 -4.59
CA PRO A 110 1.17 11.51 -5.88
C PRO A 110 2.07 12.74 -5.69
N ASP A 111 3.01 12.88 -6.61
CA ASP A 111 4.03 13.92 -6.56
C ASP A 111 3.76 14.92 -7.69
N ALA A 112 2.94 15.92 -7.36
CA ALA A 112 2.53 16.97 -8.27
C ALA A 112 3.66 17.98 -8.56
N TYR A 113 4.88 17.74 -8.10
CA TYR A 113 6.03 18.62 -8.29
C TYR A 113 7.21 17.97 -8.99
N ASN A 114 7.15 16.67 -9.27
CA ASN A 114 8.14 15.96 -10.09
C ASN A 114 7.87 16.17 -11.58
N ASP A 115 8.69 16.99 -12.22
CA ASP A 115 8.54 17.36 -13.62
C ASP A 115 8.78 16.15 -14.56
N CYS A 116 9.56 15.16 -14.13
CA CYS A 116 9.76 13.94 -14.91
C CYS A 116 8.45 13.17 -15.09
N SER A 117 7.63 13.04 -14.04
CA SER A 117 6.32 12.39 -14.13
C SER A 117 5.22 13.31 -14.66
N ARG A 118 5.23 14.60 -14.30
CA ARG A 118 4.22 15.57 -14.77
C ARG A 118 4.28 15.85 -16.27
N SER A 119 5.46 15.76 -16.85
CA SER A 119 5.63 15.94 -18.30
C SER A 119 4.84 14.90 -19.11
N GLY A 120 4.43 13.79 -18.49
CA GLY A 120 3.83 12.63 -19.16
C GLY A 120 4.87 11.76 -19.88
N CYS A 121 6.15 12.12 -19.83
CA CYS A 121 7.22 11.35 -20.47
C CYS A 121 7.61 10.10 -19.67
N HIS A 122 7.44 10.13 -18.34
CA HIS A 122 7.75 9.01 -17.46
C HIS A 122 6.56 8.66 -16.56
N ALA A 123 6.41 7.36 -16.27
CA ALA A 123 5.57 6.93 -15.16
C ALA A 123 6.24 7.32 -13.83
N PRO A 124 5.46 7.66 -12.79
CA PRO A 124 6.01 7.99 -11.46
C PRO A 124 6.63 6.77 -10.78
N LEU A 125 6.36 5.56 -11.27
CA LEU A 125 6.93 4.32 -10.77
C LEU A 125 7.98 3.75 -11.74
N PRO A 126 9.14 3.27 -11.23
CA PRO A 126 10.21 2.69 -12.03
C PRO A 126 9.76 1.48 -12.85
N HIS A 127 10.36 1.32 -14.03
CA HIS A 127 10.02 0.30 -15.01
C HIS A 127 11.25 -0.53 -15.43
N ALA A 128 11.96 -1.13 -14.47
CA ALA A 128 13.05 -2.07 -14.77
C ALA A 128 12.53 -3.37 -15.40
N ARG A 129 13.31 -3.99 -16.29
CA ARG A 129 12.94 -5.28 -16.92
C ARG A 129 12.71 -6.37 -15.87
N ASP A 130 13.64 -6.48 -14.93
CA ASP A 130 13.58 -7.45 -13.84
C ASP A 130 12.58 -7.00 -12.76
N LYS A 131 11.65 -7.90 -12.42
CA LYS A 131 10.54 -7.60 -11.50
C LYS A 131 11.05 -7.34 -10.07
N GLU A 132 12.11 -8.02 -9.66
CA GLU A 132 12.75 -7.88 -8.35
C GLU A 132 13.36 -6.50 -8.19
N LEU A 133 14.16 -6.07 -9.18
CA LEU A 133 14.74 -4.73 -9.20
C LEU A 133 13.64 -3.66 -9.28
N ARG A 134 12.60 -3.89 -10.10
CA ARG A 134 11.46 -2.99 -10.20
C ARG A 134 10.74 -2.81 -8.86
N ALA A 135 10.45 -3.89 -8.15
CA ALA A 135 9.78 -3.85 -6.84
C ALA A 135 10.60 -3.02 -5.84
N PHE A 136 11.91 -3.19 -5.83
CA PHE A 136 12.80 -2.42 -4.97
C PHE A 136 12.88 -0.93 -5.34
N LEU A 137 12.96 -0.62 -6.63
CA LEU A 137 12.97 0.76 -7.11
C LEU A 137 11.63 1.48 -6.84
N ASN A 138 10.50 0.77 -6.88
CA ASN A 138 9.19 1.34 -6.52
C ASN A 138 9.18 1.88 -5.08
N MET A 139 9.91 1.23 -4.15
CA MET A 139 10.05 1.75 -2.80
C MET A 139 10.71 3.14 -2.77
N HIS A 140 11.69 3.38 -3.65
CA HIS A 140 12.40 4.65 -3.71
C HIS A 140 11.55 5.78 -4.28
N ALA A 141 10.74 5.48 -5.29
CA ALA A 141 9.89 6.47 -5.94
C ALA A 141 8.89 7.16 -4.98
N SER A 142 8.61 6.50 -3.86
CA SER A 142 7.73 7.00 -2.80
C SER A 142 8.40 8.05 -1.90
N SER A 143 9.74 8.07 -1.80
CA SER A 143 10.50 8.92 -0.87
C SER A 143 11.61 9.74 -1.52
N MET A 144 11.90 9.51 -2.80
CA MET A 144 12.95 10.19 -3.55
C MET A 144 12.43 10.70 -4.90
N HIS A 145 12.91 11.87 -5.29
CA HIS A 145 12.73 12.42 -6.62
C HIS A 145 13.59 11.66 -7.64
N CYS A 146 13.11 11.52 -8.88
CA CYS A 146 13.82 10.78 -9.95
C CYS A 146 15.25 11.28 -10.18
N GLY A 147 15.46 12.59 -9.99
CA GLY A 147 16.78 13.22 -10.14
C GLY A 147 17.86 12.67 -9.21
N VAL A 148 17.50 12.14 -8.03
CA VAL A 148 18.48 11.55 -7.10
C VAL A 148 19.26 10.41 -7.75
N CYS A 149 18.59 9.59 -8.57
CA CYS A 149 19.20 8.42 -9.21
C CYS A 149 19.64 8.68 -10.66
N HIS A 150 18.96 9.59 -11.36
CA HIS A 150 19.13 9.77 -12.80
C HIS A 150 19.98 10.96 -13.22
N PHE A 151 20.15 11.95 -12.35
CA PHE A 151 20.89 13.15 -12.71
C PHE A 151 22.37 12.99 -12.38
N ASP A 152 23.20 13.53 -13.26
CA ASP A 152 24.64 13.55 -13.11
C ASP A 152 25.01 14.78 -12.29
N HIS A 153 25.42 14.51 -11.06
CA HIS A 153 25.60 15.53 -10.03
C HIS A 153 26.95 15.39 -9.35
N GLN A 154 27.52 16.55 -9.06
CA GLN A 154 28.62 16.75 -8.13
C GLN A 154 28.22 17.90 -7.19
N PRO A 155 28.59 17.86 -5.90
CA PRO A 155 29.57 16.96 -5.26
C PRO A 155 28.98 15.65 -4.69
N THR A 156 29.86 14.79 -4.18
CA THR A 156 29.56 13.64 -3.30
C THR A 156 30.02 13.97 -1.87
N PRO A 157 29.19 13.80 -0.82
CA PRO A 157 27.80 13.35 -0.86
C PRO A 157 26.89 14.36 -1.58
N LEU A 158 25.77 13.86 -2.12
CA LEU A 158 24.75 14.69 -2.73
C LEU A 158 24.17 15.64 -1.67
N LYS A 159 24.03 16.92 -2.02
CA LYS A 159 23.22 17.84 -1.23
C LYS A 159 21.76 17.52 -1.49
N LEU A 160 21.06 17.02 -0.47
CA LEU A 160 19.66 16.64 -0.55
C LEU A 160 18.85 17.47 0.43
N ALA A 161 17.60 17.75 0.07
CA ALA A 161 16.63 18.34 0.97
C ALA A 161 15.26 17.68 0.77
N TRP A 162 14.48 17.63 1.85
CA TRP A 162 13.08 17.25 1.77
C TRP A 162 12.28 18.37 1.13
N TYR A 163 11.37 18.02 0.25
CA TYR A 163 10.33 18.94 -0.19
C TYR A 163 8.96 18.35 0.04
N ASP A 164 8.03 19.23 0.38
CA ASP A 164 6.66 18.92 0.67
C ASP A 164 5.89 18.54 -0.60
N LEU A 165 5.11 17.46 -0.56
CA LEU A 165 4.37 17.00 -1.75
C LEU A 165 3.13 17.86 -2.06
N GLN A 166 2.65 18.68 -1.12
CA GLN A 166 1.48 19.55 -1.33
C GLN A 166 1.86 20.94 -1.83
N SER A 167 3.00 21.47 -1.39
CA SER A 167 3.46 22.84 -1.74
C SER A 167 4.67 22.85 -2.67
N GLY A 168 5.40 21.74 -2.77
CA GLY A 168 6.63 21.62 -3.55
C GLY A 168 7.82 22.38 -2.94
N GLN A 169 7.65 22.99 -1.77
CA GLN A 169 8.66 23.80 -1.10
C GLN A 169 9.61 22.92 -0.28
N ALA A 170 10.85 23.40 -0.13
CA ALA A 170 11.80 22.78 0.78
C ALA A 170 11.23 22.81 2.20
N ARG A 171 11.44 21.72 2.94
CA ARG A 171 11.02 21.59 4.34
C ARG A 171 12.10 20.88 5.15
N GLY A 172 11.98 20.96 6.46
CA GLY A 172 12.76 20.15 7.38
C GLY A 172 12.38 18.67 7.31
N THR A 173 12.88 17.92 8.28
CA THR A 173 12.58 16.50 8.44
C THR A 173 11.06 16.25 8.45
N PRO A 174 10.58 15.19 7.77
CA PRO A 174 9.19 14.75 7.87
C PRO A 174 8.80 14.42 9.32
N ALA A 175 7.59 14.78 9.72
CA ALA A 175 7.08 14.57 11.08
C ALA A 175 7.17 13.10 11.53
N LEU A 176 7.01 12.16 10.60
CA LEU A 176 7.17 10.72 10.85
C LEU A 176 8.58 10.34 11.33
N LEU A 177 9.61 10.94 10.73
CA LEU A 177 11.02 10.70 11.10
C LEU A 177 11.37 11.40 12.42
N ASP A 178 10.87 12.61 12.64
CA ASP A 178 11.03 13.32 13.92
C ASP A 178 10.36 12.56 15.06
N ALA A 179 9.14 12.05 14.85
CA ALA A 179 8.44 11.20 15.81
C ALA A 179 9.27 9.95 16.17
N TYR A 180 9.83 9.28 15.15
CA TYR A 180 10.66 8.10 15.38
C TYR A 180 11.95 8.44 16.13
N GLY A 181 12.62 9.54 15.77
CA GLY A 181 13.78 10.03 16.51
C GLY A 181 13.46 10.30 17.98
N MET A 182 12.29 10.89 18.26
CA MET A 182 11.82 11.16 19.62
C MET A 182 11.54 9.88 20.41
N VAL A 183 10.87 8.90 19.80
CA VAL A 183 10.60 7.58 20.42
C VAL A 183 11.90 6.86 20.75
N LEU A 184 12.85 6.83 19.82
CA LEU A 184 14.16 6.21 20.05
C LEU A 184 14.92 6.90 21.19
N ALA A 185 14.93 8.23 21.22
CA ALA A 185 15.57 8.99 22.30
C ALA A 185 14.93 8.71 23.68
N ALA A 186 13.60 8.57 23.74
CA ALA A 186 12.89 8.24 24.97
C ALA A 186 13.23 6.82 25.46
N THR A 187 13.12 5.81 24.59
CA THR A 187 13.45 4.40 24.94
C THR A 187 14.91 4.22 25.35
N ALA A 188 15.85 4.93 24.71
CA ALA A 188 17.26 4.86 25.09
C ALA A 188 17.55 5.50 26.45
N ALA A 189 16.78 6.52 26.86
CA ALA A 189 16.88 7.09 28.19
C ALA A 189 16.40 6.11 29.27
N GLU A 190 15.28 5.40 29.02
CA GLU A 190 14.75 4.37 29.91
C GLU A 190 15.75 3.22 30.12
N SER A 191 16.39 2.72 29.05
CA SER A 191 17.39 1.65 29.17
C SER A 191 18.60 2.03 30.03
N ARG A 192 19.05 3.30 29.99
CA ARG A 192 20.18 3.76 30.81
C ARG A 192 19.80 3.98 32.28
N GLY A 193 18.54 4.31 32.57
CA GLY A 193 18.05 4.50 33.94
C GLY A 193 17.87 3.20 34.72
N ALA A 194 17.70 2.07 34.03
CA ALA A 194 17.44 0.77 34.64
C ALA A 194 18.61 0.19 35.45
N GLU A 195 19.85 0.65 35.25
CA GLU A 195 21.04 0.07 35.91
C GLU A 195 21.25 0.51 37.37
N ARG A 196 20.49 1.50 37.89
CA ARG A 196 20.52 1.83 39.33
C ARG A 196 19.25 2.54 39.79
N PRO A 197 18.32 1.86 40.50
CA PRO A 197 17.17 2.51 41.11
C PRO A 197 17.65 3.45 42.22
N THR A 198 17.69 4.75 41.92
CA THR A 198 17.90 5.78 42.93
C THR A 198 16.51 6.29 43.37
N PRO A 199 16.15 6.18 44.66
CA PRO A 199 14.76 6.33 45.11
C PRO A 199 14.14 7.74 44.99
N HIS A 200 14.86 8.74 44.47
CA HIS A 200 14.38 10.12 44.36
C HIS A 200 14.71 10.84 43.05
N ARG A 201 15.13 10.13 42.00
CA ARG A 201 15.33 10.78 40.70
C ARG A 201 13.99 10.88 39.97
N THR A 202 13.36 12.04 40.02
CA THR A 202 12.40 12.48 39.00
C THR A 202 13.19 12.68 37.71
N ASP A 203 13.46 11.58 37.01
CA ASP A 203 14.16 11.65 35.73
C ASP A 203 13.23 12.40 34.76
N PRO A 204 13.66 13.52 34.15
CA PRO A 204 12.86 14.30 33.20
C PRO A 204 12.68 13.56 31.85
N SER A 205 12.65 12.23 31.86
CA SER A 205 12.98 11.40 30.68
C SER A 205 11.89 11.39 29.61
N PHE A 206 10.64 11.71 29.94
CA PHE A 206 9.60 12.00 28.96
C PHE A 206 8.46 12.72 29.69
N ASP A 207 8.41 14.05 29.59
CA ASP A 207 7.41 14.87 30.25
C ASP A 207 6.14 15.05 29.40
N GLN A 208 5.17 15.81 29.92
CA GLN A 208 3.90 16.06 29.23
C GLN A 208 4.10 16.85 27.93
N ASP A 209 5.06 17.77 27.89
CA ASP A 209 5.32 18.58 26.69
C ASP A 209 5.87 17.72 25.56
N ARG A 210 6.79 16.80 25.87
CA ARG A 210 7.30 15.81 24.90
C ARG A 210 6.22 14.82 24.47
N ALA A 211 5.34 14.37 25.37
CA ALA A 211 4.20 13.53 25.01
C ALA A 211 3.24 14.26 24.05
N ASN A 212 2.93 15.53 24.34
CA ASN A 212 2.11 16.39 23.47
C ASN A 212 2.78 16.60 22.10
N GLN A 213 4.09 16.86 22.09
CA GLN A 213 4.87 17.02 20.86
C GLN A 213 4.85 15.74 20.02
N LEU A 214 5.04 14.57 20.63
CA LEU A 214 4.96 13.27 19.95
C LEU A 214 3.57 13.04 19.35
N GLY A 215 2.51 13.29 20.13
CA GLY A 215 1.13 13.20 19.64
C GLY A 215 0.87 14.11 18.43
N ASN A 216 1.39 15.33 18.45
CA ASN A 216 1.28 16.27 17.33
C ASN A 216 2.04 15.78 16.09
N LEU A 217 3.26 15.29 16.24
CA LEU A 217 4.05 14.74 15.14
C LEU A 217 3.37 13.51 14.53
N LEU A 218 2.77 12.65 15.34
CA LEU A 218 2.03 11.48 14.87
C LEU A 218 0.76 11.85 14.11
N ASN A 219 0.02 12.88 14.55
CA ASN A 219 -1.12 13.40 13.80
C ASN A 219 -0.69 13.97 12.43
N GLN A 220 0.38 14.78 12.39
CA GLN A 220 0.93 15.30 11.14
C GLN A 220 1.40 14.17 10.22
N ALA A 221 2.07 13.16 10.76
CA ALA A 221 2.47 11.98 10.01
C ALA A 221 1.27 11.19 9.49
N ALA A 222 0.20 11.06 10.29
CA ALA A 222 -1.03 10.41 9.86
C ALA A 222 -1.67 11.15 8.69
N ASP A 223 -1.77 12.48 8.75
CA ASP A 223 -2.34 13.29 7.68
C ASP A 223 -1.50 13.21 6.40
N ALA A 224 -0.16 13.25 6.54
CA ALA A 224 0.78 13.01 5.44
C ALA A 224 0.66 11.59 4.82
N ALA A 225 0.28 10.59 5.61
CA ALA A 225 0.01 9.21 5.21
C ALA A 225 -1.44 9.00 4.69
N GLY A 226 -2.16 10.08 4.36
CA GLY A 226 -3.54 10.01 3.89
C GLY A 226 -4.56 9.67 4.99
N GLY A 227 -4.28 10.08 6.23
CA GLY A 227 -5.15 9.85 7.38
C GLY A 227 -4.98 8.47 8.04
N SER A 228 -3.76 7.93 8.09
CA SER A 228 -3.48 6.59 8.66
C SER A 228 -4.14 6.39 10.04
N ARG A 229 -5.00 5.37 10.14
CA ARG A 229 -5.74 5.06 11.37
C ARG A 229 -4.82 4.68 12.52
N SER A 230 -3.81 3.83 12.28
CA SER A 230 -2.90 3.36 13.32
C SER A 230 -2.10 4.53 13.93
N LEU A 231 -1.61 5.46 13.09
CA LEU A 231 -0.94 6.66 13.57
C LEU A 231 -1.86 7.59 14.37
N LYS A 232 -3.12 7.77 13.95
CA LYS A 232 -4.12 8.56 14.70
C LYS A 232 -4.48 7.94 16.05
N GLU A 233 -4.64 6.62 16.10
CA GLU A 233 -4.91 5.90 17.34
C GLU A 233 -3.72 5.97 18.30
N LEU A 234 -2.50 5.79 17.80
CA LEU A 234 -1.28 5.95 18.58
C LEU A 234 -1.14 7.38 19.13
N ALA A 235 -1.38 8.41 18.31
CA ALA A 235 -1.37 9.80 18.74
C ALA A 235 -2.37 10.06 19.89
N ARG A 236 -3.60 9.54 19.75
CA ARG A 236 -4.66 9.68 20.76
C ARG A 236 -4.28 8.98 22.07
N HIS A 237 -3.74 7.76 22.00
CA HIS A 237 -3.32 7.03 23.19
C HIS A 237 -2.16 7.71 23.91
N ILE A 238 -1.17 8.22 23.17
CA ILE A 238 -0.05 8.96 23.77
C ILE A 238 -0.53 10.22 24.48
N ALA A 239 -1.48 10.96 23.88
CA ALA A 239 -2.06 12.15 24.51
C ALA A 239 -2.89 11.83 25.77
N ALA A 240 -3.48 10.63 25.86
CA ALA A 240 -4.35 10.22 26.97
C ALA A 240 -3.60 9.61 28.17
N VAL A 241 -2.33 9.20 27.99
CA VAL A 241 -1.57 8.48 29.02
C VAL A 241 -0.62 9.41 29.74
N ARG A 242 -0.59 9.31 31.08
CA ARG A 242 0.33 10.08 31.93
C ARG A 242 1.80 9.74 31.58
N PRO A 243 2.65 10.74 31.28
CA PRO A 243 4.07 10.54 31.05
C PRO A 243 4.77 9.88 32.25
N GLY A 244 5.78 9.05 31.98
CA GLY A 244 6.50 8.27 32.99
C GLY A 244 5.73 7.06 33.57
N SER A 245 4.50 6.81 33.14
CA SER A 245 3.75 5.61 33.56
C SER A 245 4.20 4.35 32.81
N PRO A 246 4.00 3.14 33.37
CA PRO A 246 4.25 1.89 32.64
C PRO A 246 3.44 1.75 31.34
N ALA A 247 2.27 2.40 31.27
CA ALA A 247 1.47 2.45 30.05
C ALA A 247 2.13 3.30 28.96
N MET A 248 2.81 4.40 29.32
CA MET A 248 3.56 5.23 28.36
C MET A 248 4.72 4.44 27.76
N ALA A 249 5.49 3.71 28.58
CA ALA A 249 6.58 2.87 28.09
C ALA A 249 6.08 1.84 27.05
N LYS A 250 4.97 1.15 27.33
CA LYS A 250 4.33 0.23 26.37
C LYS A 250 3.90 0.93 25.07
N LEU A 251 3.42 2.18 25.15
CA LEU A 251 3.06 2.96 23.97
C LEU A 251 4.28 3.41 23.16
N LEU A 252 5.40 3.74 23.81
CA LEU A 252 6.66 4.06 23.15
C LEU A 252 7.23 2.83 22.43
N ASP A 253 7.15 1.65 23.05
CA ASP A 253 7.51 0.38 22.39
C ASP A 253 6.60 0.10 21.18
N ALA A 254 5.29 0.24 21.33
CA ALA A 254 4.35 0.10 20.21
C ALA A 254 4.63 1.12 19.09
N ALA A 255 4.95 2.37 19.43
CA ALA A 255 5.33 3.39 18.47
C ALA A 255 6.63 3.02 17.73
N ARG A 256 7.62 2.47 18.43
CA ARG A 256 8.90 2.02 17.84
C ARG A 256 8.69 0.91 16.82
N GLU A 257 7.71 0.03 17.04
CA GLU A 257 7.37 -1.05 16.11
C GLU A 257 6.49 -0.59 14.95
N GLU A 258 5.57 0.35 15.19
CA GLU A 258 4.60 0.81 14.18
C GLU A 258 5.23 1.80 13.19
N LEU A 259 5.98 2.80 13.66
CA LEU A 259 6.53 3.87 12.81
C LEU A 259 7.34 3.35 11.61
N PRO A 260 8.22 2.34 11.74
CA PRO A 260 8.96 1.81 10.60
C PRO A 260 8.10 1.22 9.47
N ARG A 261 6.86 0.81 9.76
CA ARG A 261 5.93 0.29 8.75
C ARG A 261 5.52 1.36 7.75
N HIS A 262 5.57 2.63 8.17
CA HIS A 262 5.26 3.81 7.36
C HIS A 262 6.48 4.38 6.63
N PHE A 263 7.68 3.81 6.78
CA PHE A 263 8.89 4.26 6.07
C PHE A 263 8.95 3.91 4.57
N ARG A 264 7.78 3.62 3.99
CA ARG A 264 7.56 3.21 2.59
C ARG A 264 7.07 4.36 1.71
N GLY A 265 7.37 5.60 2.09
CA GLY A 265 6.99 6.81 1.35
C GLY A 265 5.85 7.63 1.94
N GLU A 266 5.34 7.23 3.10
CA GLU A 266 4.24 7.91 3.80
C GLU A 266 4.74 9.12 4.59
N TYR A 267 5.71 9.84 4.04
CA TYR A 267 6.35 11.00 4.66
C TYR A 267 5.62 12.31 4.37
N GLY A 268 4.73 12.33 3.36
CA GLY A 268 4.18 13.58 2.79
C GLY A 268 5.24 14.46 2.11
N ALA A 269 6.44 13.91 1.91
CA ALA A 269 7.60 14.62 1.42
C ALA A 269 8.53 13.66 0.66
N LYS A 270 9.37 14.21 -0.21
CA LYS A 270 10.42 13.47 -0.90
C LYS A 270 11.76 14.17 -0.85
N LEU A 271 12.83 13.40 -0.98
CA LEU A 271 14.18 13.91 -1.15
C LEU A 271 14.40 14.36 -2.59
N ALA A 272 14.88 15.58 -2.79
CA ALA A 272 15.39 16.05 -4.07
C ALA A 272 16.83 16.56 -3.93
N VAL A 273 17.52 16.56 -5.06
CA VAL A 273 18.87 17.15 -5.14
C VAL A 273 18.75 18.65 -5.06
N VAL A 274 19.65 19.26 -4.28
CA VAL A 274 19.82 20.69 -4.18
C VAL A 274 21.00 21.07 -5.07
N ASP A 275 20.77 22.00 -6.01
CA ASP A 275 21.84 22.49 -6.89
C ASP A 275 22.82 23.42 -6.14
N ARG A 276 23.77 24.00 -6.89
CA ARG A 276 24.78 24.90 -6.33
C ARG A 276 24.19 26.19 -5.76
N ASP A 277 23.03 26.61 -6.24
CA ASP A 277 22.34 27.83 -5.86
C ASP A 277 21.35 27.60 -4.71
N GLY A 278 21.29 26.38 -4.17
CA GLY A 278 20.39 26.03 -3.08
C GLY A 278 18.98 25.67 -3.54
N LYS A 279 18.73 25.53 -4.85
CA LYS A 279 17.40 25.24 -5.39
C LYS A 279 17.17 23.74 -5.53
N LEU A 280 15.94 23.32 -5.23
CA LEU A 280 15.48 21.94 -5.44
C LEU A 280 15.38 21.62 -6.93
N LEU A 281 16.10 20.59 -7.36
CA LEU A 281 16.02 20.02 -8.71
C LEU A 281 14.91 18.98 -8.78
N ARG A 282 13.74 19.44 -9.23
CA ARG A 282 12.53 18.62 -9.45
C ARG A 282 12.31 18.23 -10.92
N GLY A 283 13.30 18.53 -11.76
CA GLY A 283 13.30 18.33 -13.19
C GLY A 283 14.66 18.66 -13.77
N HIS A 284 14.87 18.37 -15.05
CA HIS A 284 16.04 18.91 -15.73
C HIS A 284 15.86 20.42 -15.93
N PRO A 285 16.95 21.20 -15.92
CA PRO A 285 16.86 22.60 -16.34
C PRO A 285 16.33 22.65 -17.77
N ASN A 286 15.46 23.62 -18.04
CA ASN A 286 14.86 23.86 -19.36
C ASN A 286 13.94 22.75 -19.91
N THR A 287 13.46 21.79 -19.10
CA THR A 287 12.55 20.73 -19.57
C THR A 287 11.33 21.27 -20.32
N GLU A 288 10.70 22.35 -19.85
CA GLU A 288 9.55 22.94 -20.53
C GLU A 288 9.89 23.54 -21.90
N GLN A 289 11.05 24.18 -22.03
CA GLN A 289 11.51 24.68 -23.33
C GLN A 289 11.85 23.52 -24.26
N ALA A 290 12.53 22.49 -23.77
CA ALA A 290 12.88 21.32 -24.54
C ALA A 290 11.64 20.55 -25.03
N LYS A 291 10.59 20.47 -24.20
CA LYS A 291 9.27 19.94 -24.58
C LYS A 291 8.63 20.74 -25.70
N ARG A 292 8.62 22.07 -25.62
CA ARG A 292 8.11 22.94 -26.70
C ARG A 292 8.87 22.67 -28.00
N ASN A 293 10.20 22.63 -27.94
CA ASN A 293 11.05 22.34 -29.09
C ASN A 293 10.76 20.96 -29.69
N TYR A 294 10.54 19.94 -28.86
CA TYR A 294 10.18 18.60 -29.30
C TYR A 294 8.83 18.57 -30.03
N LEU A 295 7.79 19.19 -29.46
CA LEU A 295 6.46 19.23 -30.07
C LEU A 295 6.45 19.99 -31.39
N GLU A 296 7.24 21.07 -31.49
CA GLU A 296 7.42 21.80 -32.74
C GLU A 296 8.20 20.99 -33.79
N ALA A 297 9.22 20.23 -33.37
CA ALA A 297 9.96 19.34 -34.27
C ALA A 297 9.06 18.22 -34.82
N VAL A 298 8.23 17.60 -33.98
CA VAL A 298 7.24 16.60 -34.41
C VAL A 298 6.23 17.21 -35.40
N ARG A 299 5.77 18.44 -35.16
CA ARG A 299 4.87 19.13 -36.08
C ARG A 299 5.51 19.36 -37.45
N ARG A 300 6.72 19.90 -37.48
CA ARG A 300 7.50 20.11 -38.72
C ARG A 300 7.77 18.79 -39.44
N ALA A 301 8.06 17.73 -38.70
CA ALA A 301 8.25 16.40 -39.27
C ALA A 301 6.98 15.86 -39.93
N ALA A 302 5.82 16.03 -39.29
CA ALA A 302 4.52 15.66 -39.85
C ALA A 302 4.21 16.45 -41.14
N GLU A 303 4.53 17.75 -41.17
CA GLU A 303 4.39 18.59 -42.36
C GLU A 303 5.27 18.10 -43.52
N ARG A 304 6.53 17.68 -43.25
CA ARG A 304 7.46 17.16 -44.27
C ARG A 304 6.96 15.87 -44.94
N ILE A 305 6.28 15.01 -44.21
CA ILE A 305 5.78 13.71 -44.74
C ILE A 305 4.43 13.83 -45.44
N GLY A 306 3.90 15.05 -45.61
CA GLY A 306 2.59 15.26 -46.25
C GLY A 306 1.44 14.67 -45.45
N ALA A 307 1.65 14.35 -44.17
CA ALA A 307 0.57 13.98 -43.26
C ALA A 307 -0.21 15.27 -42.98
N GLY A 308 -1.29 15.48 -43.74
CA GLY A 308 -2.21 16.60 -43.57
C GLY A 308 -2.52 16.84 -42.09
N ALA A 309 -2.51 18.11 -41.69
CA ALA A 309 -2.46 18.54 -40.31
C ALA A 309 -3.45 17.82 -39.38
N SER A 310 -2.95 17.57 -38.17
CA SER A 310 -3.63 17.02 -37.00
C SER A 310 -3.75 15.49 -36.98
N PRO A 311 -2.82 14.75 -36.32
CA PRO A 311 -3.21 13.50 -35.69
C PRO A 311 -4.39 13.85 -34.78
N SER A 312 -5.60 13.47 -35.19
CA SER A 312 -6.78 13.74 -34.40
C SER A 312 -6.49 13.21 -33.00
N SER A 313 -6.75 14.04 -31.98
CA SER A 313 -6.64 13.68 -30.58
C SER A 313 -7.72 12.67 -30.19
N GLN A 314 -8.00 11.68 -31.03
CA GLN A 314 -8.83 10.53 -30.67
C GLN A 314 -8.19 9.94 -29.42
N ALA A 315 -8.81 10.28 -28.29
CA ALA A 315 -8.45 9.80 -26.99
C ALA A 315 -8.42 8.29 -27.09
N VAL A 316 -7.22 7.72 -26.97
CA VAL A 316 -7.02 6.27 -26.92
C VAL A 316 -7.67 5.78 -25.62
N THR A 317 -8.97 5.49 -25.70
CA THR A 317 -9.81 5.05 -24.57
C THR A 317 -9.80 3.53 -24.40
N THR A 318 -9.00 2.79 -25.17
CA THR A 318 -8.99 1.33 -25.08
C THR A 318 -8.15 0.84 -23.89
N SER A 319 -8.85 0.18 -22.96
CA SER A 319 -8.32 -0.39 -21.72
C SER A 319 -7.76 -1.81 -21.88
N GLN A 320 -7.38 -2.24 -23.09
CA GLN A 320 -6.92 -3.60 -23.32
C GLN A 320 -5.39 -3.67 -23.42
N ALA A 321 -4.82 -4.57 -22.61
CA ALA A 321 -3.50 -5.18 -22.60
C ALA A 321 -2.30 -4.35 -23.12
N VAL A 322 -1.29 -4.23 -22.27
CA VAL A 322 0.02 -3.59 -22.52
C VAL A 322 0.85 -4.46 -23.48
N ASP A 323 0.40 -4.63 -24.72
CA ASP A 323 1.34 -4.68 -25.82
C ASP A 323 1.75 -3.24 -26.08
N VAL A 324 3.06 -2.97 -25.99
CA VAL A 324 3.62 -1.66 -26.32
C VAL A 324 3.31 -1.45 -27.80
N ALA A 325 2.19 -0.79 -28.10
CA ALA A 325 1.84 -0.42 -29.45
C ALA A 325 3.08 0.21 -30.10
N PRO A 326 3.46 -0.20 -31.33
CA PRO A 326 4.61 0.36 -31.99
C PRO A 326 4.52 1.88 -31.92
N ARG A 327 5.61 2.50 -31.45
CA ARG A 327 5.69 3.95 -31.28
C ARG A 327 5.21 4.60 -32.58
N PRO A 328 4.24 5.54 -32.54
CA PRO A 328 3.80 6.21 -33.74
C PRO A 328 5.02 6.83 -34.43
N ASP A 329 5.14 6.62 -35.74
CA ASP A 329 6.23 7.21 -36.50
C ASP A 329 6.08 8.73 -36.44
N THR A 330 7.00 9.35 -35.72
CA THR A 330 7.01 10.80 -35.52
C THR A 330 7.54 11.57 -36.74
N GLY A 331 8.05 10.87 -37.76
CA GLY A 331 8.74 11.47 -38.91
C GLY A 331 10.09 12.10 -38.56
N LEU A 332 10.53 12.00 -37.30
CA LEU A 332 11.84 12.47 -36.85
C LEU A 332 12.93 11.46 -37.21
N SER A 333 14.04 11.93 -37.77
CA SER A 333 15.26 11.14 -37.94
C SER A 333 15.83 10.73 -36.58
N GLN A 334 16.67 9.68 -36.56
CA GLN A 334 17.34 9.24 -35.33
C GLN A 334 18.21 10.35 -34.72
N ALA A 335 18.94 11.09 -35.54
CA ALA A 335 19.77 12.20 -35.08
C ALA A 335 18.94 13.35 -34.46
N GLU A 336 17.80 13.71 -35.05
CA GLU A 336 16.87 14.68 -34.45
C GLU A 336 16.33 14.18 -33.11
N ARG A 337 15.95 12.89 -33.02
CA ARG A 337 15.48 12.29 -31.77
C ARG A 337 16.55 12.34 -30.68
N ASP A 338 17.79 12.01 -31.00
CA ASP A 338 18.90 12.00 -30.05
C ASP A 338 19.25 13.42 -29.57
N SER A 339 19.23 14.40 -30.49
CA SER A 339 19.43 15.82 -30.15
C SER A 339 18.33 16.35 -29.22
N LEU A 340 17.06 16.07 -29.54
CA LEU A 340 15.93 16.47 -28.70
C LEU A 340 15.97 15.77 -27.33
N LEU A 341 16.33 14.48 -27.31
CA LEU A 341 16.46 13.72 -26.06
C LEU A 341 17.56 14.32 -25.16
N ALA A 342 18.70 14.70 -25.74
CA ALA A 342 19.79 15.35 -25.02
C ALA A 342 19.37 16.73 -24.48
N ALA A 343 18.59 17.50 -25.25
CA ALA A 343 18.06 18.79 -24.83
C ALA A 343 17.05 18.68 -23.67
N VAL A 344 16.23 17.62 -23.64
CA VAL A 344 15.29 17.36 -22.52
C VAL A 344 16.03 16.86 -21.27
N HIS A 345 17.17 16.18 -21.44
CA HIS A 345 17.92 15.54 -20.36
C HIS A 345 19.38 15.99 -20.26
N PRO A 346 19.67 17.29 -20.11
CA PRO A 346 21.04 17.81 -20.06
C PRO A 346 21.86 17.26 -18.88
N LEU A 347 21.19 16.82 -17.80
CA LEU A 347 21.85 16.24 -16.63
C LEU A 347 21.73 14.72 -16.61
N ARG A 348 21.29 14.03 -17.67
CA ARG A 348 21.06 12.58 -17.57
C ARG A 348 22.38 11.81 -17.48
N ARG A 349 22.44 10.88 -16.54
CA ARG A 349 23.50 9.88 -16.48
C ARG A 349 23.32 8.82 -17.57
N LYS A 350 24.45 8.29 -18.04
CA LYS A 350 24.47 7.13 -18.94
C LYS A 350 23.90 5.88 -18.25
N GLN A 351 24.21 5.69 -16.97
CA GLN A 351 23.73 4.59 -16.14
C GLN A 351 23.09 5.13 -14.87
N PRO A 352 21.95 4.55 -14.42
CA PRO A 352 21.35 4.90 -13.15
C PRO A 352 22.30 4.56 -12.00
N ARG A 353 22.09 5.20 -10.85
CA ARG A 353 22.84 4.87 -9.63
C ARG A 353 22.59 3.42 -9.19
N THR A 354 23.61 2.76 -8.67
CA THR A 354 23.47 1.43 -8.06
C THR A 354 23.03 1.56 -6.60
N CYS A 355 22.56 0.45 -6.00
CA CYS A 355 22.11 0.45 -4.62
C CYS A 355 23.26 0.79 -3.67
N THR A 356 24.43 0.18 -3.91
CA THR A 356 25.64 0.33 -3.10
C THR A 356 26.22 1.75 -3.17
N GLU A 357 26.03 2.50 -4.26
CA GLU A 357 26.47 3.91 -4.29
C GLU A 357 25.77 4.76 -3.20
N CYS A 358 24.49 4.50 -2.93
CA CYS A 358 23.67 5.26 -1.98
C CYS A 358 23.60 4.64 -0.57
N HIS A 359 23.95 3.37 -0.43
CA HIS A 359 23.67 2.57 0.78
C HIS A 359 24.90 1.87 1.34
N ARG A 360 26.07 2.48 1.18
CA ARG A 360 27.32 2.04 1.80
C ARG A 360 27.64 2.88 3.03
N SER A 361 28.35 2.30 3.99
CA SER A 361 28.76 3.00 5.21
C SER A 361 29.83 4.07 4.94
N ASP A 362 30.67 3.86 3.94
CA ASP A 362 31.77 4.74 3.55
C ASP A 362 31.49 5.40 2.20
N GLN A 363 31.67 6.73 2.10
CA GLN A 363 31.47 7.47 0.85
C GLN A 363 30.05 7.32 0.23
N SER A 364 29.03 7.10 1.06
CA SER A 364 27.63 7.12 0.60
C SER A 364 27.33 8.37 -0.22
N LEU A 365 26.61 8.23 -1.33
CA LEU A 365 26.06 9.39 -2.04
C LEU A 365 25.03 10.15 -1.20
N ILE A 366 24.42 9.50 -0.21
CA ILE A 366 23.41 10.09 0.67
C ILE A 366 23.99 10.19 2.07
N ASP A 367 24.14 11.41 2.57
CA ASP A 367 24.35 11.65 3.99
C ASP A 367 22.99 11.59 4.71
N PHE A 368 22.61 10.39 5.13
CA PHE A 368 21.32 10.16 5.80
C PHE A 368 21.19 10.98 7.10
N LYS A 369 22.29 11.23 7.80
CA LYS A 369 22.29 12.01 9.03
C LYS A 369 22.02 13.49 8.73
N ALA A 370 22.64 14.04 7.69
CA ALA A 370 22.43 15.43 7.28
C ALA A 370 20.98 15.72 6.86
N ILE A 371 20.26 14.73 6.32
CA ILE A 371 18.83 14.86 5.97
C ILE A 371 17.87 14.52 7.12
N GLY A 372 18.38 14.38 8.35
CA GLY A 372 17.57 14.20 9.55
C GLY A 372 17.11 12.75 9.82
N MET A 373 17.72 11.73 9.20
CA MET A 373 17.39 10.33 9.53
C MET A 373 17.91 9.96 10.93
N PRO A 374 17.08 9.33 11.79
CA PRO A 374 17.53 8.84 13.09
C PRO A 374 18.61 7.76 12.98
N GLY A 375 19.58 7.73 13.92
CA GLY A 375 20.75 6.84 13.89
C GLY A 375 20.42 5.36 13.59
N PRO A 376 19.55 4.68 14.37
CA PRO A 376 19.16 3.30 14.09
C PRO A 376 18.55 3.07 12.70
N ARG A 377 17.93 4.11 12.12
CA ARG A 377 17.43 4.05 10.73
C ARG A 377 18.58 4.21 9.74
N VAL A 378 19.56 5.08 9.99
CA VAL A 378 20.78 5.16 9.18
C VAL A 378 21.48 3.81 9.15
N ASP A 379 21.66 3.16 10.30
CA ASP A 379 22.31 1.85 10.41
C ASP A 379 21.60 0.79 9.56
N ALA A 380 20.26 0.78 9.59
CA ALA A 380 19.45 -0.11 8.75
C ALA A 380 19.55 0.20 7.24
N LEU A 381 19.95 1.41 6.87
CA LEU A 381 20.03 1.88 5.48
C LEU A 381 21.44 1.80 4.88
N VAL A 382 22.53 1.73 5.65
CA VAL A 382 23.90 1.85 5.11
C VAL A 382 24.67 0.53 4.96
N ASN A 383 24.07 -0.63 5.28
CA ASN A 383 24.72 -1.93 5.05
C ASN A 383 23.79 -3.17 5.04
N PRO A 384 22.58 -3.17 4.46
CA PRO A 384 21.81 -4.40 4.43
C PRO A 384 22.34 -5.32 3.33
N VAL A 385 22.58 -6.58 3.72
CA VAL A 385 22.89 -7.72 2.82
C VAL A 385 21.94 -7.75 1.61
N VAL A 386 20.69 -7.33 1.82
CA VAL A 386 19.66 -7.20 0.79
C VAL A 386 20.10 -6.39 -0.44
N PHE A 387 20.87 -5.31 -0.28
CA PHE A 387 21.25 -4.48 -1.43
C PHE A 387 22.27 -5.17 -2.32
N ARG A 388 23.24 -5.86 -1.73
CA ARG A 388 24.18 -6.71 -2.47
C ARG A 388 23.46 -7.85 -3.19
N MET A 389 22.44 -8.44 -2.55
CA MET A 389 21.61 -9.47 -3.18
C MET A 389 20.87 -8.92 -4.41
N ILE A 390 20.26 -7.73 -4.29
CA ILE A 390 19.52 -7.10 -5.40
C ILE A 390 20.46 -6.72 -6.55
N GLU A 391 21.65 -6.21 -6.24
CA GLU A 391 22.65 -5.91 -7.27
C GLU A 391 23.12 -7.17 -8.00
N HIS A 392 23.33 -8.28 -7.29
CA HIS A 392 23.64 -9.56 -7.92
C HIS A 392 22.54 -10.03 -8.87
N ILE A 393 21.27 -9.91 -8.46
CA ILE A 393 20.12 -10.22 -9.32
C ILE A 393 20.12 -9.33 -10.57
N GLY A 394 20.32 -8.02 -10.41
CA GLY A 394 20.38 -7.08 -11.54
C GLY A 394 21.56 -7.31 -12.48
N GLN A 395 22.62 -7.98 -12.01
CA GLN A 395 23.77 -8.40 -12.81
C GLN A 395 23.59 -9.79 -13.46
N GLY A 396 22.40 -10.41 -13.31
CA GLY A 396 22.12 -11.75 -13.83
C GLY A 396 22.83 -12.88 -13.08
N ARG A 397 23.38 -12.62 -11.88
CA ARG A 397 24.00 -13.67 -11.05
C ARG A 397 22.91 -14.51 -10.39
N SER A 398 23.09 -15.82 -10.43
CA SER A 398 22.18 -16.74 -9.74
C SER A 398 22.26 -16.54 -8.23
N PHE A 399 21.08 -16.49 -7.61
CA PHE A 399 20.99 -16.45 -6.16
C PHE A 399 21.13 -17.86 -5.59
N GLY A 400 22.24 -18.13 -4.93
CA GLY A 400 22.35 -19.28 -4.04
C GLY A 400 21.63 -18.96 -2.74
N LEU A 401 20.56 -19.69 -2.43
CA LEU A 401 20.05 -19.73 -1.05
C LEU A 401 21.21 -20.16 -0.13
N PRO A 402 21.39 -19.52 1.04
CA PRO A 402 22.35 -20.00 2.03
C PRO A 402 22.18 -21.50 2.25
N GLU A 403 23.28 -22.22 2.48
CA GLU A 403 23.30 -23.69 2.55
C GLU A 403 22.27 -24.24 3.55
N PHE A 404 22.11 -23.59 4.71
CA PHE A 404 21.12 -23.96 5.72
C PHE A 404 19.65 -23.85 5.26
N MET A 405 19.34 -23.08 4.20
CA MET A 405 18.00 -23.05 3.58
C MET A 405 17.80 -24.18 2.56
N ARG A 406 18.88 -24.81 2.07
CA ARG A 406 18.83 -25.90 1.09
C ARG A 406 18.63 -27.25 1.79
N ASP A 407 19.21 -27.45 2.97
CA ASP A 407 19.18 -28.72 3.71
C ASP A 407 17.77 -29.18 4.14
N ASN A 408 16.82 -28.25 4.28
CA ASN A 408 15.43 -28.55 4.62
C ASN A 408 14.58 -29.01 3.42
N ALA A 409 15.02 -28.77 2.19
CA ALA A 409 14.29 -29.18 1.00
C ALA A 409 14.59 -30.64 0.62
N GLU A 410 15.85 -31.06 0.74
CA GLU A 410 16.27 -32.43 0.39
C GLU A 410 15.87 -33.47 1.46
N SER A 411 15.94 -33.11 2.75
CA SER A 411 15.51 -33.99 3.84
C SER A 411 14.01 -34.34 3.79
N ARG A 412 13.17 -33.47 3.21
CA ARG A 412 11.73 -33.74 3.00
C ARG A 412 11.43 -34.55 1.74
N GLY A 413 12.29 -34.50 0.73
CA GLY A 413 12.18 -35.33 -0.47
C GLY A 413 12.44 -36.81 -0.16
N ASN A 414 13.37 -37.09 0.75
CA ASN A 414 13.80 -38.44 1.05
C ASN A 414 12.92 -39.18 2.08
N GLN A 415 11.98 -38.50 2.74
CA GLN A 415 11.02 -39.14 3.66
C GLN A 415 9.73 -39.64 2.98
N ARG A 416 9.46 -39.26 1.72
CA ARG A 416 8.23 -39.69 1.00
C ARG A 416 8.36 -41.04 0.28
N SER A 417 9.54 -41.67 0.27
CA SER A 417 9.74 -42.99 -0.34
C SER A 417 9.49 -44.17 0.61
N ASN A 418 9.32 -43.94 1.91
CA ASN A 418 8.93 -44.99 2.85
C ASN A 418 7.41 -45.12 2.92
N THR A 419 6.79 -45.54 1.82
CA THR A 419 5.43 -46.13 1.90
C THR A 419 5.58 -47.48 2.58
N PRO A 420 4.95 -47.74 3.75
CA PRO A 420 5.01 -49.05 4.36
C PRO A 420 4.31 -50.04 3.43
N THR A 421 5.09 -50.97 2.87
CA THR A 421 4.57 -52.13 2.14
C THR A 421 3.54 -52.82 3.03
N SER A 422 2.27 -52.77 2.61
CA SER A 422 1.17 -53.46 3.27
C SER A 422 1.50 -54.95 3.38
N GLN A 423 1.63 -55.46 4.61
CA GLN A 423 1.72 -56.89 4.86
C GLN A 423 0.41 -57.58 4.41
N PRO A 424 0.50 -58.77 3.78
CA PRO A 424 -0.69 -59.53 3.43
C PRO A 424 -1.38 -60.04 4.69
N VAL A 425 -2.68 -59.78 4.81
CA VAL A 425 -3.55 -60.31 5.85
C VAL A 425 -3.74 -61.80 5.61
N GLU A 426 -3.10 -62.62 6.42
CA GLU A 426 -3.27 -64.07 6.45
C GLU A 426 -4.65 -64.41 7.04
N ARG A 427 -5.51 -65.02 6.22
CA ARG A 427 -6.84 -65.49 6.64
C ARG A 427 -6.68 -66.78 7.44
N LEU A 428 -6.95 -66.70 8.74
CA LEU A 428 -7.18 -67.87 9.58
C LEU A 428 -8.46 -68.59 9.13
N ARG A 429 -8.34 -69.90 8.94
CA ARG A 429 -9.43 -70.90 8.99
C ARG A 429 -9.50 -71.47 10.38
#